data_AF-X6LDK6-F1
#
_entry.id   AF-X6LDK6-F1
#
_cell.length_a   1.000
_cell.length_b   1.000
_cell.length_c   1.000
_cell.angle_alpha   90.00
_cell.angle_beta   90.00
_cell.angle_gamma   90.00
#
_symmetry.space_group_name_H-M   'P 1'
#
loop_
_entity.id
_entity.type
_entity.pdbx_description
1 polymer ?
#
loop_
_entity_poly.entity_id
_entity_poly.type
_entity_poly.pdbx_seq_one_letter_code
_entity_poly.pdbx_strand_id
1 'polypeptide(L)'
;MESHLPNFQYVLNHRDIHLCIIDQIKIIQTQFNKLHDNGLIIDRLNLLQYFCISTETSDLVVQCYKQVFKRDIQTCTDLLCVISVKLNEQQLDNVIKFFMDGLVDKYNIHYVCALSISKIALKLNKKQLNKVFECLMNTFDSGKITICDFCAHALATISSQLGGRQLDNAFQCFIHRFPSYFYNDYYNDYYETNATQFLMKLKEEQLGDVFKYLIDRLSDGEEDDNNHRKCANLIGKISMKWNEKQLIDAFNSLINIFINVNEAIAAITVKLPERQFGNAFNYFISRLNCEKSSIYDKYANLLKMTAQRLDEKQMNIALNYCINKISNKCNEQQLNK
;
A
#
# COMPACT_ATOMS: atom_id res chain seq x y z
N MET A 1 18.51 9.07 -23.95
CA MET A 1 17.89 10.25 -24.62
C MET A 1 17.43 11.32 -23.62
N GLU A 2 17.15 10.96 -22.36
CA GLU A 2 16.61 11.91 -21.35
C GLU A 2 17.59 13.00 -20.89
N SER A 3 18.92 12.78 -20.93
CA SER A 3 19.92 13.71 -20.37
C SER A 3 20.16 15.01 -21.14
N HIS A 4 19.67 15.13 -22.39
CA HIS A 4 19.95 16.28 -23.25
C HIS A 4 18.70 17.08 -23.66
N LEU A 5 17.50 16.61 -23.31
CA LEU A 5 16.24 17.23 -23.74
C LEU A 5 16.09 18.71 -23.29
N PRO A 6 16.50 19.12 -22.07
CA PRO A 6 16.41 20.52 -21.66
C PRO A 6 17.19 21.48 -22.57
N ASN A 7 18.33 21.03 -23.10
CA ASN A 7 19.21 21.86 -23.95
C ASN A 7 18.62 22.10 -25.35
N PHE A 8 17.60 21.33 -25.76
CA PHE A 8 16.96 21.45 -27.07
C PHE A 8 15.58 22.09 -27.02
N GLN A 9 15.10 22.57 -25.86
CA GLN A 9 13.76 23.16 -25.75
C GLN A 9 13.54 24.33 -26.72
N TYR A 10 14.56 25.17 -26.94
CA TYR A 10 14.46 26.27 -27.92
C TYR A 10 14.28 25.78 -29.35
N VAL A 11 14.98 24.71 -29.74
CA VAL A 11 14.90 24.11 -31.08
C VAL A 11 13.52 23.47 -31.28
N LEU A 12 13.02 22.78 -30.27
CA LEU A 12 11.72 22.11 -30.32
C LEU A 12 10.54 23.09 -30.37
N ASN A 13 10.72 24.33 -29.90
CA ASN A 13 9.74 25.40 -30.01
C ASN A 13 9.78 26.16 -31.36
N HIS A 14 10.72 25.82 -32.27
CA HIS A 14 10.72 26.39 -33.61
C HIS A 14 9.45 25.96 -34.35
N ARG A 15 8.73 26.93 -34.93
CA ARG A 15 7.40 26.71 -35.54
C ARG A 15 7.36 25.53 -36.50
N ASP A 16 8.36 25.41 -37.38
CA ASP A 16 8.40 24.34 -38.39
C ASP A 16 8.65 22.96 -37.78
N ILE A 17 9.47 22.88 -36.73
CA ILE A 17 9.75 21.62 -36.02
C ILE A 17 8.51 21.21 -35.22
N HIS A 18 7.85 22.17 -34.57
CA HIS A 18 6.60 21.95 -33.85
C HIS A 18 5.48 21.42 -34.76
N LEU A 19 5.30 22.02 -35.94
CA LEU A 19 4.34 21.53 -36.95
C LEU A 19 4.67 20.11 -37.41
N CYS A 20 5.95 19.81 -37.67
CA CYS A 20 6.39 18.46 -38.01
C CYS A 20 6.05 17.45 -36.91
N ILE A 21 6.27 17.78 -35.64
CA ILE A 21 5.91 16.91 -34.51
C ILE A 21 4.40 16.65 -34.46
N ILE A 22 3.57 17.68 -34.67
CA ILE A 22 2.11 17.53 -34.73
C ILE A 22 1.71 16.57 -35.84
N ASP A 23 2.28 16.72 -37.03
CA ASP A 23 1.98 15.85 -38.16
C ASP A 23 2.39 14.40 -37.88
N GLN A 24 3.55 14.18 -37.23
CA GLN A 24 3.97 12.85 -36.80
C GLN A 24 3.01 12.23 -35.79
N ILE A 25 2.55 12.98 -34.78
CA ILE A 25 1.55 12.48 -33.82
C ILE A 25 0.26 12.07 -34.55
N LYS A 26 -0.23 12.90 -35.48
CA LYS A 26 -1.44 12.60 -36.27
C LYS A 26 -1.26 11.36 -37.16
N ILE A 27 -0.09 11.20 -37.77
CA ILE A 27 0.22 9.99 -38.55
C ILE A 27 0.16 8.75 -37.63
N ILE A 28 0.82 8.79 -36.48
CA ILE A 28 0.78 7.69 -35.49
C ILE A 28 -0.67 7.41 -35.07
N GLN A 29 -1.45 8.46 -34.77
CA GLN A 29 -2.85 8.37 -34.35
C GLN A 29 -3.72 7.65 -35.38
N THR A 30 -3.60 8.02 -36.67
CA THR A 30 -4.38 7.38 -37.74
C THR A 30 -3.97 5.93 -37.97
N GLN A 31 -2.70 5.60 -37.74
CA GLN A 31 -2.18 4.24 -37.89
C GLN A 31 -2.69 3.30 -36.80
N PHE A 32 -3.03 3.78 -35.60
CA PHE A 32 -3.61 2.93 -34.55
C PHE A 32 -4.92 2.25 -34.96
N ASN A 33 -5.69 2.82 -35.89
CA ASN A 33 -6.91 2.19 -36.39
C ASN A 33 -6.64 1.04 -37.37
N LYS A 34 -5.45 0.98 -37.96
CA LYS A 34 -5.06 0.00 -38.98
C LYS A 34 -4.07 -1.05 -38.46
N LEU A 35 -3.36 -0.74 -37.38
CA LEU A 35 -2.36 -1.64 -36.81
C LEU A 35 -3.00 -2.77 -36.01
N HIS A 36 -2.63 -4.00 -36.34
CA HIS A 36 -2.98 -5.22 -35.58
C HIS A 36 -1.83 -5.75 -34.73
N ASP A 37 -0.60 -5.31 -34.99
CA ASP A 37 0.59 -5.70 -34.22
C ASP A 37 0.65 -4.93 -32.89
N ASN A 38 0.47 -5.66 -31.78
CA ASN A 38 0.48 -5.08 -30.44
C ASN A 38 1.85 -4.57 -30.00
N GLY A 39 2.94 -5.21 -30.43
CA GLY A 39 4.31 -4.76 -30.10
C GLY A 39 4.60 -3.40 -30.72
N LEU A 40 4.29 -3.24 -32.01
CA LEU A 40 4.44 -1.96 -32.70
C LEU A 40 3.55 -0.86 -32.12
N ILE A 41 2.36 -1.21 -31.61
CA ILE A 41 1.49 -0.25 -30.93
C ILE A 41 2.15 0.23 -29.64
N ILE A 42 2.64 -0.69 -28.80
CA ILE A 42 3.31 -0.35 -27.53
C ILE A 42 4.54 0.53 -27.78
N ASP A 43 5.38 0.18 -28.76
CA ASP A 43 6.57 0.99 -29.11
C ASP A 43 6.19 2.42 -29.49
N ARG A 44 5.12 2.58 -30.27
CA ARG A 44 4.61 3.90 -30.68
C ARG A 44 4.00 4.67 -29.52
N LEU A 45 3.25 4.00 -28.64
CA LEU A 45 2.70 4.63 -27.44
C LEU A 45 3.82 5.15 -26.52
N ASN A 46 4.87 4.34 -26.33
CA ASN A 46 6.05 4.73 -25.56
C ASN A 46 6.81 5.90 -26.19
N LEU A 47 6.79 6.04 -27.51
CA LEU A 47 7.40 7.18 -28.20
C LEU A 47 6.63 8.49 -27.95
N LEU A 48 5.29 8.44 -27.90
CA LEU A 48 4.44 9.63 -27.81
C LEU A 48 4.71 10.51 -26.57
N GLN A 49 5.14 9.92 -25.44
CA GLN A 49 5.41 10.68 -24.21
C GLN A 49 6.55 11.71 -24.36
N TYR A 50 7.42 11.52 -25.35
CA TYR A 50 8.52 12.43 -25.67
C TYR A 50 8.07 13.63 -26.50
N PHE A 51 6.90 13.55 -27.16
CA PHE A 51 6.33 14.65 -27.93
C PHE A 51 5.47 15.61 -27.10
N CYS A 52 5.30 15.36 -25.80
CA CYS A 52 4.64 16.27 -24.85
C CYS A 52 5.53 17.49 -24.51
N ILE A 53 5.87 18.29 -25.52
CA ILE A 53 6.75 19.46 -25.43
C ILE A 53 5.98 20.80 -25.35
N SER A 54 4.69 20.78 -25.68
CA SER A 54 3.80 21.93 -25.67
C SER A 54 2.40 21.50 -25.20
N THR A 55 1.52 22.46 -24.90
CA THR A 55 0.11 22.17 -24.60
C THR A 55 -0.58 21.46 -25.77
N GLU A 56 -0.43 21.98 -27.00
CA GLU A 56 -1.08 21.43 -28.20
C GLU A 56 -0.66 19.98 -28.48
N THR A 57 0.65 19.69 -28.45
CA THR A 57 1.13 18.34 -28.69
C THR A 57 0.74 17.38 -27.56
N SER A 58 0.70 17.86 -26.31
CA SER A 58 0.26 17.05 -25.17
C SER A 58 -1.23 16.68 -25.28
N ASP A 59 -2.09 17.58 -25.76
CA ASP A 59 -3.50 17.27 -25.99
C ASP A 59 -3.68 16.15 -27.03
N LEU A 60 -2.92 16.23 -28.13
CA LEU A 60 -2.93 15.19 -29.17
C LEU A 60 -2.44 13.85 -28.61
N VAL A 61 -1.37 13.84 -27.81
CA VAL A 61 -0.84 12.62 -27.17
C VAL A 61 -1.87 12.01 -26.20
N VAL A 62 -2.52 12.83 -25.37
CA VAL A 62 -3.60 12.36 -24.48
C VAL A 62 -4.75 11.75 -25.30
N GLN A 63 -5.13 12.37 -26.42
CA GLN A 63 -6.16 11.81 -27.31
C GLN A 63 -5.74 10.46 -27.92
N CYS A 64 -4.49 10.32 -28.35
CA CYS A 64 -3.95 9.05 -28.82
C CYS A 64 -4.09 7.95 -27.77
N TYR A 65 -3.68 8.22 -26.52
CA TYR A 65 -3.80 7.26 -25.41
C TYR A 65 -5.27 6.90 -25.12
N LYS A 66 -6.18 7.87 -25.13
CA LYS A 66 -7.63 7.61 -24.96
C LYS A 66 -8.20 6.73 -26.08
N GLN A 67 -7.78 6.95 -27.33
CA GLN A 67 -8.25 6.20 -28.49
C GLN A 67 -7.89 4.71 -28.42
N VAL A 68 -6.67 4.40 -28.01
CA VAL A 68 -6.19 3.01 -27.91
C VAL A 68 -6.42 2.38 -26.53
N PHE A 69 -6.97 3.12 -25.58
CA PHE A 69 -7.11 2.71 -24.18
C PHE A 69 -7.73 1.33 -24.00
N LYS A 70 -8.80 1.02 -24.74
CA LYS A 70 -9.48 -0.29 -24.65
C LYS A 70 -8.65 -1.45 -25.19
N ARG A 71 -7.62 -1.18 -26.02
CA ARG A 71 -6.73 -2.20 -26.60
C ARG A 71 -5.61 -2.57 -25.63
N ASP A 72 -5.06 -1.57 -24.93
CA ASP A 72 -4.01 -1.75 -23.94
C ASP A 72 -4.21 -0.77 -22.78
N ILE A 73 -5.04 -1.19 -21.83
CA ILE A 73 -5.46 -0.37 -20.69
C ILE A 73 -4.24 -0.02 -19.83
N GLN A 74 -3.42 -1.02 -19.50
CA GLN A 74 -2.29 -0.87 -18.57
C GLN A 74 -1.25 0.10 -19.12
N THR A 75 -0.76 -0.13 -20.35
CA THR A 75 0.24 0.75 -20.99
C THR A 75 -0.27 2.17 -21.11
N CYS A 76 -1.53 2.35 -21.55
CA CYS A 76 -2.10 3.69 -21.69
C CYS A 76 -2.25 4.40 -20.33
N THR A 77 -2.67 3.71 -19.28
CA THR A 77 -2.75 4.32 -17.94
C THR A 77 -1.39 4.72 -17.39
N ASP A 78 -0.37 3.87 -17.54
CA ASP A 78 0.97 4.17 -17.04
C ASP A 78 1.57 5.36 -17.78
N LEU A 79 1.43 5.41 -19.11
CA LEU A 79 1.88 6.55 -19.90
C LEU A 79 1.11 7.84 -19.58
N LEU A 80 -0.21 7.76 -19.38
CA LEU A 80 -1.01 8.90 -18.90
C LEU A 80 -0.51 9.41 -17.54
N CYS A 81 -0.16 8.51 -16.61
CA CYS A 81 0.44 8.89 -15.33
C CYS A 81 1.79 9.59 -15.51
N VAL A 82 2.65 9.05 -16.40
CA VAL A 82 3.96 9.63 -16.69
C VAL A 82 3.84 11.04 -17.26
N ILE A 83 2.96 11.26 -18.24
CA ILE A 83 2.83 12.58 -18.86
C ILE A 83 2.07 13.57 -17.98
N SER A 84 1.30 13.11 -16.99
CA SER A 84 0.50 13.98 -16.11
C SER A 84 1.33 15.05 -15.38
N VAL A 85 2.63 14.79 -15.13
CA VAL A 85 3.53 15.79 -14.52
C VAL A 85 3.90 16.95 -15.44
N LYS A 86 3.65 16.81 -16.75
CA LYS A 86 3.94 17.81 -17.79
C LYS A 86 2.70 18.61 -18.21
N LEU A 87 1.51 18.16 -17.82
CA LEU A 87 0.24 18.76 -18.23
C LEU A 87 -0.06 20.02 -17.42
N ASN A 88 -0.71 20.99 -18.06
CA ASN A 88 -1.29 22.12 -17.33
C ASN A 88 -2.59 21.70 -16.59
N GLU A 89 -3.12 22.58 -15.74
CA GLU A 89 -4.30 22.27 -14.90
C GLU A 89 -5.52 21.80 -15.71
N GLN A 90 -5.83 22.45 -16.85
CA GLN A 90 -6.98 22.11 -17.67
C GLN A 90 -6.81 20.75 -18.38
N GLN A 91 -5.60 20.47 -18.86
CA GLN A 91 -5.28 19.18 -19.48
C GLN A 91 -5.34 18.05 -18.45
N LEU A 92 -4.83 18.30 -17.24
CA LEU A 92 -4.89 17.36 -16.15
C LEU A 92 -6.35 17.11 -15.73
N ASP A 93 -7.21 18.13 -15.67
CA ASP A 93 -8.66 17.98 -15.47
C ASP A 93 -9.29 17.01 -16.49
N ASN A 94 -8.86 17.06 -17.76
CA ASN A 94 -9.34 16.17 -18.81
C ASN A 94 -8.85 14.71 -18.64
N VAL A 95 -7.66 14.50 -18.08
CA VAL A 95 -7.13 13.17 -17.74
C VAL A 95 -7.83 12.60 -16.51
N ILE A 96 -8.01 13.41 -15.47
CA ILE A 96 -8.75 13.02 -14.26
C ILE A 96 -10.18 12.63 -14.60
N LYS A 97 -10.88 13.44 -15.40
CA LYS A 97 -12.23 13.12 -15.86
C LYS A 97 -12.28 11.76 -16.56
N PHE A 98 -11.32 11.50 -17.43
CA PHE A 98 -11.24 10.23 -18.13
C PHE A 98 -11.06 9.04 -17.17
N PHE A 99 -10.20 9.15 -16.16
CA PHE A 99 -10.08 8.11 -15.14
C PHE A 99 -11.34 7.97 -14.29
N MET A 100 -12.02 9.07 -13.94
CA MET A 100 -13.29 9.03 -13.20
C MET A 100 -14.40 8.33 -14.00
N ASP A 101 -14.49 8.58 -15.31
CA ASP A 101 -15.43 7.88 -16.18
C ASP A 101 -15.14 6.36 -16.17
N GLY A 102 -13.87 5.97 -16.12
CA GLY A 102 -13.43 4.58 -15.99
C GLY A 102 -13.72 3.93 -14.63
N LEU A 103 -13.88 4.71 -13.54
CA LEU A 103 -14.28 4.18 -12.23
C LEU A 103 -15.71 3.64 -12.22
N VAL A 104 -16.58 4.19 -13.07
CA VAL A 104 -18.00 3.81 -13.16
C VAL A 104 -18.23 2.75 -14.24
N ASP A 105 -17.17 2.35 -14.96
CA ASP A 105 -17.24 1.40 -16.05
C ASP A 105 -17.36 -0.07 -15.55
N LYS A 106 -18.14 -0.88 -16.28
CA LYS A 106 -18.47 -2.27 -15.90
C LYS A 106 -17.39 -3.29 -16.28
N TYR A 107 -16.43 -2.96 -17.14
CA TYR A 107 -15.48 -3.92 -17.73
C TYR A 107 -14.20 -4.11 -16.91
N ASN A 108 -14.31 -4.08 -15.57
CA ASN A 108 -13.17 -4.16 -14.64
C ASN A 108 -12.09 -3.09 -14.86
N ILE A 109 -12.34 -2.01 -15.61
CA ILE A 109 -11.33 -0.98 -15.87
C ILE A 109 -11.11 -0.08 -14.64
N HIS A 110 -12.07 -0.09 -13.71
CA HIS A 110 -12.09 0.77 -12.54
C HIS A 110 -10.84 0.60 -11.64
N TYR A 111 -10.29 -0.62 -11.50
CA TYR A 111 -9.11 -0.83 -10.64
C TYR A 111 -7.86 -0.14 -11.20
N VAL A 112 -7.64 -0.19 -12.52
CA VAL A 112 -6.52 0.49 -13.18
C VAL A 112 -6.68 2.00 -13.10
N CYS A 113 -7.92 2.50 -13.28
CA CYS A 113 -8.22 3.93 -13.16
C CYS A 113 -8.00 4.43 -11.73
N ALA A 114 -8.46 3.70 -10.72
CA ALA A 114 -8.25 4.04 -9.31
C ALA A 114 -6.76 4.05 -8.94
N LEU A 115 -6.02 3.05 -9.40
CA LEU A 115 -4.58 3.00 -9.22
C LEU A 115 -3.88 4.20 -9.88
N SER A 116 -4.27 4.54 -11.11
CA SER A 116 -3.72 5.69 -11.84
C SER A 116 -4.00 7.01 -11.12
N ILE A 117 -5.23 7.18 -10.63
CA ILE A 117 -5.63 8.31 -9.78
C ILE A 117 -4.73 8.40 -8.54
N SER A 118 -4.45 7.27 -7.89
CA SER A 118 -3.57 7.21 -6.71
C SER A 118 -2.15 7.68 -7.07
N LYS A 119 -1.60 7.20 -8.19
CA LYS A 119 -0.26 7.58 -8.69
C LYS A 119 -0.14 9.08 -8.94
N ILE A 120 -1.17 9.71 -9.51
CA ILE A 120 -1.13 11.14 -9.84
C ILE A 120 -1.63 12.04 -8.71
N ALA A 121 -2.17 11.49 -7.61
CA ALA A 121 -2.84 12.25 -6.56
C ALA A 121 -1.98 13.40 -6.01
N LEU A 122 -0.68 13.17 -5.79
CA LEU A 122 0.26 14.19 -5.28
C LEU A 122 0.47 15.39 -6.23
N LYS A 123 0.02 15.30 -7.49
CA LYS A 123 0.08 16.39 -8.48
C LYS A 123 -1.23 17.16 -8.58
N LEU A 124 -2.29 16.65 -7.99
CA LEU A 124 -3.60 17.25 -8.08
C LEU A 124 -3.72 18.41 -7.08
N ASN A 125 -4.36 19.49 -7.52
CA ASN A 125 -4.70 20.57 -6.59
C ASN A 125 -5.93 20.20 -5.73
N LYS A 126 -6.20 21.00 -4.70
CA LYS A 126 -7.31 20.74 -3.76
C LYS A 126 -8.68 20.63 -4.45
N LYS A 127 -8.94 21.43 -5.50
CA LYS A 127 -10.21 21.40 -6.25
C LYS A 127 -10.34 20.07 -7.01
N GLN A 128 -9.28 19.62 -7.67
CA GLN A 128 -9.21 18.34 -8.37
C GLN A 128 -9.38 17.16 -7.41
N LEU A 129 -8.64 17.15 -6.30
CA LEU A 129 -8.74 16.11 -5.28
C LEU A 129 -10.17 15.97 -4.73
N ASN A 130 -10.87 17.08 -4.46
CA ASN A 130 -12.26 17.03 -3.99
C ASN A 130 -13.21 16.43 -5.04
N LYS A 131 -13.08 16.79 -6.33
CA LYS A 131 -13.90 16.19 -7.40
C LYS A 131 -13.72 14.66 -7.45
N VAL A 132 -12.48 14.19 -7.37
CA VAL A 132 -12.17 12.75 -7.40
C VAL A 132 -12.67 12.06 -6.14
N PHE A 133 -12.49 12.68 -4.98
CA PHE A 133 -13.01 12.17 -3.71
C PHE A 133 -14.53 11.98 -3.77
N GLU A 134 -15.28 12.98 -4.23
CA GLU A 134 -16.73 12.90 -4.39
C GLU A 134 -17.13 11.79 -5.37
N CYS A 135 -16.40 11.66 -6.49
CA CYS A 135 -16.64 10.57 -7.45
C CYS A 135 -16.45 9.18 -6.81
N LEU A 136 -15.36 8.97 -6.06
CA LEU A 136 -15.07 7.71 -5.38
C LEU A 136 -16.12 7.40 -4.29
N MET A 137 -16.47 8.39 -3.47
CA MET A 137 -17.51 8.23 -2.43
C MET A 137 -18.87 7.88 -3.02
N ASN A 138 -19.31 8.62 -4.05
CA ASN A 138 -20.57 8.32 -4.75
C ASN A 138 -20.56 6.92 -5.37
N THR A 139 -19.40 6.51 -5.89
CA THR A 139 -19.22 5.18 -6.47
C THR A 139 -19.41 4.11 -5.39
N PHE A 140 -18.84 4.30 -4.20
CA PHE A 140 -18.97 3.39 -3.06
C PHE A 140 -20.38 3.38 -2.48
N ASP A 141 -21.05 4.53 -2.42
CA ASP A 141 -22.44 4.67 -1.98
C ASP A 141 -23.43 4.00 -2.94
N SER A 142 -23.14 4.04 -4.24
CA SER A 142 -24.07 3.54 -5.24
C SER A 142 -24.22 2.01 -5.25
N GLY A 143 -23.27 1.27 -4.66
CA GLY A 143 -23.19 -0.19 -4.76
C GLY A 143 -23.07 -0.72 -6.19
N LYS A 144 -22.86 0.16 -7.19
CA LYS A 144 -22.81 -0.21 -8.62
C LYS A 144 -21.55 -0.99 -8.98
N ILE A 145 -20.49 -0.83 -8.19
CA ILE A 145 -19.25 -1.58 -8.32
C ILE A 145 -18.92 -2.23 -6.98
N THR A 146 -18.32 -3.40 -7.03
CA THR A 146 -17.67 -3.98 -5.86
C THR A 146 -16.51 -3.07 -5.47
N ILE A 147 -16.48 -2.62 -4.22
CA ILE A 147 -15.33 -1.89 -3.69
C ILE A 147 -14.12 -2.81 -3.80
N CYS A 148 -13.13 -2.38 -4.59
CA CYS A 148 -11.86 -3.09 -4.70
C CYS A 148 -10.76 -2.34 -3.94
N ASP A 149 -9.69 -3.06 -3.61
CA ASP A 149 -8.57 -2.52 -2.83
C ASP A 149 -7.94 -1.28 -3.48
N PHE A 150 -7.87 -1.25 -4.82
CA PHE A 150 -7.33 -0.10 -5.55
C PHE A 150 -8.20 1.16 -5.41
N CYS A 151 -9.53 1.02 -5.40
CA CYS A 151 -10.41 2.16 -5.17
C CYS A 151 -10.32 2.63 -3.72
N ALA A 152 -10.26 1.70 -2.76
CA ALA A 152 -10.08 2.03 -1.36
C ALA A 152 -8.75 2.76 -1.12
N HIS A 153 -7.68 2.29 -1.77
CA HIS A 153 -6.37 2.94 -1.72
C HIS A 153 -6.38 4.35 -2.34
N ALA A 154 -7.07 4.54 -3.47
CA ALA A 154 -7.25 5.87 -4.06
C ALA A 154 -7.99 6.82 -3.13
N LEU A 155 -9.09 6.35 -2.53
CA LEU A 155 -9.88 7.11 -1.57
C LEU A 155 -9.04 7.49 -0.34
N ALA A 156 -8.27 6.53 0.20
CA ALA A 156 -7.39 6.75 1.34
C ALA A 156 -6.27 7.75 1.02
N THR A 157 -5.66 7.65 -0.16
CA THR A 157 -4.59 8.56 -0.61
C THR A 157 -5.10 9.99 -0.73
N ILE A 158 -6.23 10.17 -1.41
CA ILE A 158 -6.82 11.50 -1.64
C ILE A 158 -7.32 12.12 -0.33
N SER A 159 -8.04 11.34 0.47
CA SER A 159 -8.56 11.81 1.76
C SER A 159 -7.45 12.17 2.74
N SER A 160 -6.33 11.45 2.74
CA SER A 160 -5.13 11.79 3.52
C SER A 160 -4.51 13.13 3.12
N GLN A 161 -4.57 13.50 1.84
CA GLN A 161 -4.09 14.79 1.37
C GLN A 161 -5.06 15.93 1.67
N LEU A 162 -6.36 15.67 1.55
CA LEU A 162 -7.40 16.67 1.85
C LEU A 162 -7.54 16.93 3.35
N GLY A 163 -7.35 15.91 4.19
CA GLY A 163 -7.51 15.98 5.63
C GLY A 163 -8.95 16.27 6.07
N GLY A 164 -9.09 16.69 7.34
CA GLY A 164 -10.37 17.15 7.89
C GLY A 164 -11.53 16.18 7.65
N ARG A 165 -12.67 16.72 7.21
CA ARG A 165 -13.90 15.96 7.00
C ARG A 165 -13.76 14.86 5.94
N GLN A 166 -12.93 15.06 4.91
CA GLN A 166 -12.72 14.05 3.87
C GLN A 166 -12.00 12.82 4.41
N LEU A 167 -11.00 13.03 5.27
CA LEU A 167 -10.33 11.94 5.99
C LEU A 167 -11.33 11.20 6.89
N ASP A 168 -12.13 11.93 7.66
CA ASP A 168 -13.13 11.35 8.56
C ASP A 168 -14.18 10.53 7.77
N ASN A 169 -14.67 11.05 6.65
CA ASN A 169 -15.62 10.36 5.78
C ASN A 169 -15.03 9.06 5.17
N ALA A 170 -13.77 9.10 4.69
CA ALA A 170 -13.11 7.91 4.17
C ALA A 170 -12.92 6.85 5.26
N PHE A 171 -12.53 7.27 6.47
CA PHE A 171 -12.43 6.38 7.63
C PHE A 171 -13.78 5.70 7.94
N GLN A 172 -14.86 6.47 8.03
CA GLN A 172 -16.21 5.94 8.24
C GLN A 172 -16.61 4.94 7.14
N CYS A 173 -16.22 5.22 5.90
CA CYS A 173 -16.44 4.29 4.81
C CYS A 173 -15.69 2.96 5.00
N PHE A 174 -14.41 3.01 5.38
CA PHE A 174 -13.61 1.80 5.57
C PHE A 174 -14.10 0.99 6.77
N ILE A 175 -14.31 1.60 7.94
CA ILE A 175 -14.67 0.87 9.16
C ILE A 175 -16.05 0.19 9.08
N HIS A 176 -16.99 0.75 8.31
CA HIS A 176 -18.35 0.21 8.22
C HIS A 176 -18.64 -0.60 6.95
N ARG A 177 -17.96 -0.31 5.84
CA ARG A 177 -18.30 -0.91 4.54
C ARG A 177 -17.19 -1.70 3.89
N PHE A 178 -15.94 -1.36 4.17
CA PHE A 178 -14.81 -2.09 3.60
C PHE A 178 -13.67 -2.28 4.62
N PRO A 179 -13.93 -2.97 5.75
CA PRO A 179 -12.95 -3.06 6.84
C PRO A 179 -11.71 -3.87 6.46
N SER A 180 -11.84 -4.73 5.45
CA SER A 180 -10.73 -5.46 4.83
C SER A 180 -9.60 -4.54 4.38
N TYR A 181 -9.89 -3.29 3.99
CA TYR A 181 -8.86 -2.33 3.58
C TYR A 181 -7.73 -2.17 4.60
N PHE A 182 -8.04 -2.24 5.89
CA PHE A 182 -7.04 -1.99 6.93
C PHE A 182 -5.93 -3.05 6.93
N TYR A 183 -6.30 -4.31 6.73
CA TYR A 183 -5.38 -5.44 6.86
C TYR A 183 -5.09 -6.13 5.52
N ASN A 184 -5.69 -5.70 4.42
CA ASN A 184 -5.41 -6.27 3.12
C ASN A 184 -4.13 -5.66 2.53
N ASP A 185 -3.00 -6.30 2.79
CA ASP A 185 -1.76 -6.04 2.06
C ASP A 185 -1.86 -6.76 0.69
N TYR A 186 -2.42 -6.11 -0.33
CA TYR A 186 -2.34 -6.61 -1.70
C TYR A 186 -0.92 -6.34 -2.22
N TYR A 187 -0.07 -7.35 -2.10
CA TYR A 187 1.28 -7.36 -2.65
C TYR A 187 1.23 -8.04 -4.02
N ASN A 188 1.39 -7.26 -5.08
CA ASN A 188 1.94 -7.76 -6.33
C ASN A 188 3.26 -7.02 -6.56
N ASP A 189 4.22 -7.62 -7.24
CA ASP A 189 5.61 -7.13 -7.41
C ASP A 189 5.71 -5.67 -7.93
N TYR A 190 4.60 -5.10 -8.38
CA TYR A 190 4.48 -3.77 -8.96
C TYR A 190 3.85 -2.71 -8.05
N TYR A 191 3.10 -3.06 -7.01
CA TYR A 191 2.27 -2.10 -6.25
C TYR A 191 2.21 -2.42 -4.75
N GLU A 192 2.59 -1.46 -3.91
CA GLU A 192 2.42 -1.52 -2.45
C GLU A 192 1.25 -0.63 -2.03
N THR A 193 0.06 -1.22 -1.83
CA THR A 193 -1.07 -0.52 -1.20
C THR A 193 -0.96 -0.68 0.31
N ASN A 194 -0.38 0.31 1.01
CA ASN A 194 -0.15 0.20 2.44
C ASN A 194 -1.09 1.12 3.24
N ALA A 195 -2.09 0.53 3.90
CA ALA A 195 -3.04 1.24 4.76
C ALA A 195 -2.34 1.98 5.93
N THR A 196 -1.11 1.61 6.28
CA THR A 196 -0.32 2.25 7.34
C THR A 196 -0.21 3.76 7.15
N GLN A 197 0.01 4.25 5.92
CA GLN A 197 0.14 5.70 5.67
C GLN A 197 -1.16 6.45 5.99
N PHE A 198 -2.30 5.87 5.62
CA PHE A 198 -3.62 6.41 5.94
C PHE A 198 -3.88 6.38 7.45
N LEU A 199 -3.61 5.25 8.10
CA LEU A 199 -3.79 5.09 9.55
C LEU A 199 -2.95 6.08 10.35
N MET A 200 -1.73 6.37 9.90
CA MET A 200 -0.85 7.36 10.55
C MET A 200 -1.40 8.80 10.51
N LYS A 201 -2.40 9.09 9.67
CA LYS A 201 -3.10 10.38 9.60
C LYS A 201 -4.33 10.46 10.48
N LEU A 202 -4.85 9.33 10.97
CA LEU A 202 -6.04 9.29 11.80
C LEU A 202 -5.78 9.87 13.20
N LYS A 203 -6.84 10.37 13.83
CA LYS A 203 -6.83 10.86 15.22
C LYS A 203 -6.88 9.67 16.19
N GLU A 204 -6.52 9.90 17.44
CA GLU A 204 -6.47 8.87 18.48
C GLU A 204 -7.80 8.12 18.65
N GLU A 205 -8.93 8.84 18.65
CA GLU A 205 -10.27 8.24 18.75
C GLU A 205 -10.54 7.23 17.61
N GLN A 206 -10.26 7.63 16.36
CA GLN A 206 -10.43 6.77 15.19
C GLN A 206 -9.48 5.57 15.20
N LEU A 207 -8.24 5.78 15.66
CA LEU A 207 -7.29 4.69 15.86
C LEU A 207 -7.77 3.71 16.94
N GLY A 208 -8.46 4.19 17.98
CA GLY A 208 -9.13 3.36 18.96
C GLY A 208 -10.19 2.44 18.35
N ASP A 209 -10.98 2.95 17.41
CA ASP A 209 -11.97 2.14 16.68
C ASP A 209 -11.30 1.09 15.78
N VAL A 210 -10.25 1.47 15.05
CA VAL A 210 -9.44 0.52 14.25
C VAL A 210 -8.83 -0.55 15.15
N PHE A 211 -8.26 -0.15 16.29
CA PHE A 211 -7.66 -1.07 17.25
C PHE A 211 -8.68 -2.12 17.70
N LYS A 212 -9.86 -1.66 18.14
CA LYS A 212 -10.93 -2.53 18.60
C LYS A 212 -11.33 -3.50 17.49
N TYR A 213 -11.54 -3.01 16.27
CA TYR A 213 -11.85 -3.85 15.12
C TYR A 213 -10.79 -4.95 14.90
N LEU A 214 -9.50 -4.60 14.90
CA LEU A 214 -8.43 -5.57 14.69
C LEU A 214 -8.35 -6.63 15.80
N ILE A 215 -8.57 -6.23 17.06
CA ILE A 215 -8.56 -7.15 18.21
C ILE A 215 -9.76 -8.10 18.17
N ASP A 216 -10.95 -7.58 17.84
CA ASP A 216 -12.15 -8.39 17.68
C ASP A 216 -11.94 -9.44 16.58
N ARG A 217 -11.30 -9.06 15.45
CA ARG A 217 -10.96 -9.98 14.35
C ARG A 217 -9.89 -11.00 14.72
N LEU A 218 -8.89 -10.64 15.51
CA LEU A 218 -7.90 -11.60 16.02
C LEU A 218 -8.50 -12.63 16.98
N SER A 219 -9.61 -12.27 17.63
CA SER A 219 -10.29 -13.14 18.59
C SER A 219 -11.36 -14.02 17.96
N ASP A 220 -11.71 -13.75 16.70
CA ASP A 220 -12.68 -14.51 15.92
C ASP A 220 -12.09 -15.85 15.49
N GLY A 221 -12.60 -16.93 16.06
CA GLY A 221 -12.13 -18.30 15.81
C GLY A 221 -12.55 -18.89 14.46
N GLU A 222 -13.49 -18.24 13.75
CA GLU A 222 -13.92 -18.64 12.40
C GLU A 222 -13.14 -17.93 11.28
N GLU A 223 -12.26 -17.00 11.65
CA GLU A 223 -11.51 -16.19 10.73
C GLU A 223 -10.31 -16.94 10.13
N ASP A 224 -10.00 -16.66 8.86
CA ASP A 224 -8.87 -17.27 8.16
C ASP A 224 -7.51 -16.89 8.80
N ASP A 225 -6.63 -17.88 8.98
CA ASP A 225 -5.27 -17.70 9.56
C ASP A 225 -4.47 -16.56 8.88
N ASN A 226 -4.68 -16.34 7.58
CA ASN A 226 -4.03 -15.25 6.84
C ASN A 226 -4.53 -13.88 7.31
N ASN A 227 -5.82 -13.76 7.60
CA ASN A 227 -6.42 -12.51 8.07
C ASN A 227 -5.99 -12.21 9.51
N HIS A 228 -5.86 -13.22 10.38
CA HIS A 228 -5.24 -13.04 11.69
C HIS A 228 -3.82 -12.52 11.57
N ARG A 229 -3.00 -13.14 10.72
CA ARG A 229 -1.62 -12.71 10.47
C ARG A 229 -1.57 -11.27 9.98
N LYS A 230 -2.43 -10.90 9.03
CA LYS A 230 -2.54 -9.55 8.49
C LYS A 230 -2.93 -8.53 9.56
N CYS A 231 -3.93 -8.83 10.39
CA CYS A 231 -4.34 -7.97 11.51
C CYS A 231 -3.20 -7.79 12.51
N ALA A 232 -2.54 -8.88 12.89
CA ALA A 232 -1.42 -8.85 13.82
C ALA A 232 -0.24 -8.02 13.31
N ASN A 233 0.13 -8.21 12.04
CA ASN A 233 1.18 -7.42 11.39
C ASN A 233 0.83 -5.94 11.40
N LEU A 234 -0.41 -5.58 11.11
CA LEU A 234 -0.87 -4.20 11.13
C LEU A 234 -0.78 -3.59 12.55
N ILE A 235 -1.28 -4.29 13.58
CA ILE A 235 -1.17 -3.85 14.98
C ILE A 235 0.30 -3.60 15.35
N GLY A 236 1.20 -4.48 14.92
CA GLY A 236 2.65 -4.31 15.08
C GLY A 236 3.18 -3.06 14.39
N LYS A 237 2.87 -2.86 13.10
CA LYS A 237 3.30 -1.71 12.28
C LYS A 237 2.88 -0.37 12.89
N ILE A 238 1.63 -0.26 13.38
CA ILE A 238 1.10 0.99 13.95
C ILE A 238 1.29 1.09 15.47
N SER A 239 2.06 0.19 16.07
CA SER A 239 2.25 0.12 17.53
C SER A 239 2.83 1.38 18.18
N MET A 240 3.54 2.22 17.41
CA MET A 240 4.02 3.52 17.89
C MET A 240 2.90 4.54 18.17
N LYS A 241 1.67 4.28 17.74
CA LYS A 241 0.50 5.14 17.97
C LYS A 241 -0.36 4.68 19.13
N TRP A 242 -0.14 3.48 19.65
CA TRP A 242 -0.93 2.92 20.74
C TRP A 242 -0.54 3.53 22.08
N ASN A 243 -1.56 3.77 22.91
CA ASN A 243 -1.33 4.06 24.32
C ASN A 243 -0.94 2.79 25.09
N GLU A 244 -0.50 2.98 26.34
CA GLU A 244 -0.05 1.88 27.20
C GLU A 244 -1.07 0.74 27.30
N LYS A 245 -2.35 1.07 27.52
CA LYS A 245 -3.42 0.09 27.63
C LYS A 245 -3.56 -0.72 26.34
N GLN A 246 -3.62 -0.04 25.19
CA GLN A 246 -3.70 -0.70 23.88
C GLN A 246 -2.49 -1.58 23.59
N LEU A 247 -1.27 -1.18 23.98
CA LEU A 247 -0.08 -2.04 23.82
C LEU A 247 -0.19 -3.33 24.65
N ILE A 248 -0.68 -3.23 25.88
CA ILE A 248 -0.88 -4.38 26.77
C ILE A 248 -1.97 -5.31 26.20
N ASP A 249 -3.10 -4.75 25.80
CA ASP A 249 -4.22 -5.50 25.23
C ASP A 249 -3.77 -6.22 23.94
N ALA A 250 -3.07 -5.52 23.04
CA ALA A 250 -2.50 -6.11 21.84
C ALA A 250 -1.51 -7.24 22.12
N PHE A 251 -0.60 -7.05 23.08
CA PHE A 251 0.34 -8.10 23.47
C PHE A 251 -0.39 -9.36 23.93
N ASN A 252 -1.39 -9.20 24.80
CA ASN A 252 -2.17 -10.32 25.34
C ASN A 252 -2.98 -11.04 24.26
N SER A 253 -3.52 -10.32 23.28
CA SER A 253 -4.21 -10.92 22.13
C SER A 253 -3.26 -11.66 21.20
N LEU A 254 -2.04 -11.15 20.98
CA LEU A 254 -1.10 -11.70 20.00
C LEU A 254 -0.25 -12.85 20.52
N ILE A 255 0.07 -12.87 21.81
CA ILE A 255 1.12 -13.74 22.36
C ILE A 255 0.86 -15.23 22.12
N ASN A 256 -0.42 -15.63 22.12
CA ASN A 256 -0.84 -17.00 21.92
C ASN A 256 -1.07 -17.36 20.44
N ILE A 257 -1.06 -16.38 19.53
CA ILE A 257 -1.23 -16.62 18.10
C ILE A 257 0.04 -17.28 17.55
N PHE A 258 -0.12 -18.48 17.01
CA PHE A 258 0.99 -19.40 16.80
C PHE A 258 1.83 -19.08 15.55
N ILE A 259 1.25 -18.37 14.57
CA ILE A 259 1.79 -18.31 13.20
C ILE A 259 2.40 -16.95 12.90
N ASN A 260 3.71 -16.89 12.62
CA ASN A 260 4.42 -15.80 11.91
C ASN A 260 4.13 -14.34 12.33
N VAL A 261 3.76 -14.09 13.59
CA VAL A 261 3.50 -12.74 14.14
C VAL A 261 4.60 -12.25 15.09
N ASN A 262 5.78 -12.89 15.04
CA ASN A 262 6.88 -12.59 15.96
C ASN A 262 7.35 -11.13 15.84
N GLU A 263 7.36 -10.59 14.63
CA GLU A 263 7.74 -9.19 14.41
C GLU A 263 6.78 -8.21 15.09
N ALA A 264 5.46 -8.47 14.97
CA ALA A 264 4.45 -7.66 15.63
C ALA A 264 4.55 -7.76 17.15
N ILE A 265 4.67 -8.98 17.70
CA ILE A 265 4.83 -9.20 19.14
C ILE A 265 6.10 -8.49 19.64
N ALA A 266 7.23 -8.64 18.95
CA ALA A 266 8.47 -7.98 19.34
C ALA A 266 8.34 -6.45 19.30
N ALA A 267 7.75 -5.90 18.21
CA ALA A 267 7.55 -4.46 18.04
C ALA A 267 6.68 -3.85 19.15
N ILE A 268 5.72 -4.59 19.68
CA ILE A 268 4.88 -4.19 20.82
C ILE A 268 5.62 -4.40 22.14
N THR A 269 6.29 -5.54 22.31
CA THR A 269 6.98 -5.93 23.56
C THR A 269 8.03 -4.90 23.96
N VAL A 270 8.82 -4.40 23.00
CA VAL A 270 9.84 -3.37 23.29
C VAL A 270 9.24 -2.04 23.74
N LYS A 271 7.94 -1.81 23.53
CA LYS A 271 7.22 -0.59 23.94
C LYS A 271 6.36 -0.75 25.19
N LEU A 272 6.22 -1.96 25.74
CA LEU A 272 5.46 -2.18 26.97
C LEU A 272 6.05 -1.37 28.14
N PRO A 273 5.32 -1.06 29.21
CA PRO A 273 5.95 -0.54 30.43
C PRO A 273 6.84 -1.60 31.09
N GLU A 274 7.78 -1.17 31.93
CA GLU A 274 8.83 -2.03 32.49
C GLU A 274 8.28 -3.28 33.19
N ARG A 275 7.22 -3.14 33.99
CA ARG A 275 6.57 -4.25 34.68
C ARG A 275 6.01 -5.28 33.69
N GLN A 276 5.32 -4.84 32.65
CA GLN A 276 4.69 -5.69 31.65
C GLN A 276 5.73 -6.30 30.71
N PHE A 277 6.82 -5.59 30.42
CA PHE A 277 7.97 -6.14 29.73
C PHE A 277 8.62 -7.29 30.53
N GLY A 278 8.81 -7.11 31.85
CA GLY A 278 9.30 -8.18 32.73
C GLY A 278 8.38 -9.41 32.71
N ASN A 279 7.07 -9.22 32.71
CA ASN A 279 6.10 -10.30 32.58
C ASN A 279 6.20 -11.00 31.21
N ALA A 280 6.31 -10.25 30.12
CA ALA A 280 6.50 -10.78 28.77
C ALA A 280 7.79 -11.61 28.66
N PHE A 281 8.90 -11.10 29.22
CA PHE A 281 10.17 -11.82 29.29
C PHE A 281 10.03 -13.16 30.04
N ASN A 282 9.46 -13.14 31.25
CA ASN A 282 9.24 -14.35 32.04
C ASN A 282 8.36 -15.37 31.28
N TYR A 283 7.35 -14.87 30.58
CA TYR A 283 6.51 -15.70 29.73
C TYR A 283 7.33 -16.34 28.59
N PHE A 284 8.15 -15.58 27.86
CA PHE A 284 9.02 -16.12 26.81
C PHE A 284 9.95 -17.22 27.35
N ILE A 285 10.62 -16.98 28.48
CA ILE A 285 11.49 -17.96 29.13
C ILE A 285 10.71 -19.23 29.51
N SER A 286 9.51 -19.10 30.09
CA SER A 286 8.69 -20.26 30.45
C SER A 286 8.34 -21.13 29.24
N ARG A 287 8.18 -20.52 28.06
CA ARG A 287 7.84 -21.22 26.82
C ARG A 287 9.05 -21.86 26.14
N LEU A 288 10.28 -21.46 26.47
CA LEU A 288 11.47 -22.16 25.99
C LEU A 288 11.58 -23.59 26.55
N ASN A 289 10.91 -23.90 27.66
CA ASN A 289 10.81 -25.24 28.25
C ASN A 289 9.90 -26.18 27.46
N CYS A 290 9.20 -25.69 26.44
CA CYS A 290 8.33 -26.52 25.64
C CYS A 290 9.13 -27.53 24.81
N GLU A 291 8.66 -28.79 24.80
CA GLU A 291 9.24 -29.90 24.04
C GLU A 291 9.10 -29.70 22.52
N LYS A 292 8.02 -29.04 22.09
CA LYS A 292 7.80 -28.72 20.67
C LYS A 292 8.87 -27.75 20.16
N SER A 293 9.72 -28.19 19.23
CA SER A 293 10.79 -27.37 18.66
C SER A 293 10.28 -26.06 18.05
N SER A 294 9.15 -26.09 17.35
CA SER A 294 8.54 -24.89 16.74
C SER A 294 8.18 -23.81 17.78
N ILE A 295 7.76 -24.23 18.97
CA ILE A 295 7.47 -23.31 20.09
C ILE A 295 8.78 -22.71 20.59
N TYR A 296 9.79 -23.54 20.80
CA TYR A 296 11.10 -23.07 21.23
C TYR A 296 11.69 -22.04 20.27
N ASP A 297 11.72 -22.34 18.96
CA ASP A 297 12.33 -21.47 17.94
C ASP A 297 11.59 -20.12 17.87
N LYS A 298 10.26 -20.13 18.01
CA LYS A 298 9.43 -18.91 18.08
C LYS A 298 9.87 -18.01 19.24
N TYR A 299 9.90 -18.52 20.46
CA TYR A 299 10.19 -17.72 21.66
C TYR A 299 11.67 -17.36 21.79
N ALA A 300 12.57 -18.19 21.29
CA ALA A 300 13.99 -17.86 21.16
C ALA A 300 14.18 -16.67 20.19
N ASN A 301 13.46 -16.66 19.07
CA ASN A 301 13.47 -15.52 18.15
C ASN A 301 12.89 -14.26 18.79
N LEU A 302 11.79 -14.35 19.53
CA LEU A 302 11.24 -13.20 20.27
C LEU A 302 12.24 -12.61 21.27
N LEU A 303 12.95 -13.44 22.02
CA LEU A 303 14.02 -12.98 22.92
C LEU A 303 15.14 -12.29 22.16
N LYS A 304 15.56 -12.85 21.02
CA LYS A 304 16.56 -12.20 20.15
C LYS A 304 16.09 -10.83 19.66
N MET A 305 14.86 -10.72 19.20
CA MET A 305 14.29 -9.46 18.68
C MET A 305 14.06 -8.41 19.77
N THR A 306 13.89 -8.83 21.03
CA THR A 306 13.66 -7.94 22.17
C THR A 306 14.91 -7.71 23.03
N ALA A 307 16.05 -8.29 22.64
CA ALA A 307 17.30 -8.27 23.40
C ALA A 307 17.81 -6.87 23.76
N GLN A 308 17.56 -5.89 22.90
CA GLN A 308 17.96 -4.48 23.12
C GLN A 308 17.39 -3.86 24.39
N ARG A 309 16.34 -4.47 24.96
CA ARG A 309 15.66 -3.97 26.15
C ARG A 309 15.90 -4.86 27.38
N LEU A 310 16.66 -5.94 27.24
CA LEU A 310 16.99 -6.80 28.38
C LEU A 310 18.06 -6.12 29.23
N ASP A 311 17.87 -6.14 30.54
CA ASP A 311 18.95 -5.83 31.47
C ASP A 311 19.96 -6.98 31.55
N GLU A 312 21.10 -6.75 32.20
CA GLU A 312 22.16 -7.75 32.35
C GLU A 312 21.66 -9.05 33.01
N LYS A 313 20.77 -8.94 34.00
CA LYS A 313 20.23 -10.10 34.72
C LYS A 313 19.34 -10.93 33.80
N GLN A 314 18.44 -10.30 33.06
CA GLN A 314 17.57 -10.94 32.09
C GLN A 314 18.36 -11.59 30.95
N MET A 315 19.40 -10.90 30.46
CA MET A 315 20.29 -11.43 29.44
C MET A 315 21.03 -12.68 29.92
N ASN A 316 21.57 -12.66 31.14
CA ASN A 316 22.22 -13.82 31.75
C ASN A 316 21.25 -15.01 31.91
N ILE A 317 20.01 -14.75 32.32
CA ILE A 317 18.96 -15.79 32.42
C ILE A 317 18.69 -16.42 31.04
N ALA A 318 18.49 -15.60 30.00
CA ALA A 318 18.22 -16.08 28.65
C ALA A 318 19.40 -16.89 28.08
N LEU A 319 20.64 -16.42 28.27
CA LEU A 319 21.86 -17.10 27.82
C LEU A 319 22.05 -18.45 28.51
N ASN A 320 21.97 -18.49 29.84
CA ASN A 320 22.08 -19.74 30.60
C ASN A 320 21.05 -20.77 30.16
N TYR A 321 19.83 -20.31 29.88
CA TYR A 321 18.79 -21.17 29.38
C TYR A 321 19.14 -21.78 28.00
N CYS A 322 19.58 -20.95 27.05
CA CYS A 322 19.98 -21.42 25.73
C CYS A 322 21.17 -22.40 25.78
N ILE A 323 22.17 -22.13 26.63
CA ILE A 323 23.35 -23.01 26.81
C ILE A 323 22.91 -24.39 27.32
N ASN A 324 22.13 -24.44 28.40
CA ASN A 324 21.67 -25.70 29.00
C ASN A 324 20.89 -26.57 27.99
N LYS A 325 20.07 -25.94 27.14
CA LYS A 325 19.30 -26.69 26.12
C LYS A 325 20.19 -27.25 25.01
N ILE A 326 21.21 -26.51 24.58
CA ILE A 326 22.21 -27.01 23.61
C ILE A 326 22.96 -28.19 24.20
N SER A 327 23.41 -28.10 25.46
CA SER A 327 24.12 -29.18 26.14
C SER A 327 23.29 -30.46 26.23
N ASN A 328 22.00 -30.36 26.57
CA ASN A 328 21.11 -31.53 26.64
C ASN A 328 20.95 -32.22 25.27
N LYS A 329 20.76 -31.45 24.19
CA LYS A 329 20.65 -32.01 22.83
C LYS A 329 21.94 -32.71 22.38
N CYS A 330 23.11 -32.17 22.74
CA CYS A 330 24.39 -32.81 22.41
C CYS A 330 24.56 -34.16 23.11
N ASN A 331 24.12 -34.27 24.36
CA ASN A 331 24.22 -35.52 25.13
C ASN A 331 23.27 -36.61 24.60
N GLU A 332 22.04 -36.26 24.22
CA GLU A 332 21.08 -37.20 23.61
C GLU A 332 21.58 -37.77 22.27
N GLN A 333 22.31 -36.99 21.48
CA GLN A 333 22.91 -37.45 20.21
C GLN A 333 24.10 -38.39 20.41
N GLN A 334 24.80 -38.30 21.54
CA GLN A 334 25.92 -39.19 21.88
C GLN A 334 25.45 -40.54 22.43
N LEU A 335 24.32 -40.58 23.12
CA LEU A 335 23.71 -41.82 23.66
C LEU A 335 23.01 -42.69 22.59
N ASN A 336 22.64 -42.10 21.45
CA ASN A 336 21.97 -42.78 20.33
C ASN A 336 22.92 -43.21 19.20
N LYS A 337 24.24 -43.13 19.41
CA LYS A 337 25.30 -43.68 18.55
C LYS A 337 25.95 -44.86 19.25
#